data_AF-A0A5M4B3R7-F1
#
_entry.id   AF-A0A5M4B3R7-F1
#
_cell.length_a   1.000
_cell.length_b   1.000
_cell.length_c   1.000
_cell.angle_alpha   90.00
_cell.angle_beta   90.00
_cell.angle_gamma   90.00
#
_symmetry.space_group_name_H-M   'P 1'
#
loop_
_entity.id
_entity.type
_entity.pdbx_description
1 polymer ?
#
loop_
_entity_poly.entity_id
_entity_poly.type
_entity_poly.pdbx_seq_one_letter_code
_entity_poly.pdbx_strand_id
1 'polypeptide(L)'
;MVVARFGSLLPIILTGSPGYDNQLDLVDEFPILLILLPLIVFTQSWFAVKLVYRANRWIIISLVISIVFTVALKNTTSINQEFLNTAYFQKFEKDFRYIDEEISIAEKEYHLTFSAETIETLRKWHSEGAIEQMESIKAAFSENHPVSMDTIILQKIVIHNYKPSYWARYGRNSLRDWHYALPNDILKQIGYSHPDSDKTKELFLVLQEEIDLVNTPLIQNNEYRNYTWTERRRSLGRRYDIPVALMQQLSDVRDSLINDHQYEELSKILPEIKNSRLQGTAQ
;
A
#
# COMPACT_ATOMS: atom_id res chain seq x y z
N MET A 1 -3.57 -29.53 -18.11
CA MET A 1 -2.34 -28.79 -17.75
C MET A 1 -2.37 -27.32 -18.21
N VAL A 2 -2.94 -26.99 -19.37
CA VAL A 2 -3.06 -25.60 -19.89
C VAL A 2 -4.00 -24.71 -19.05
N VAL A 3 -5.15 -25.22 -18.61
CA VAL A 3 -6.10 -24.46 -17.75
C VAL A 3 -5.48 -24.03 -16.42
N ALA A 4 -4.66 -24.89 -15.81
CA ALA A 4 -3.91 -24.56 -14.58
C ALA A 4 -2.80 -23.51 -14.82
N ARG A 5 -2.27 -23.42 -16.05
CA ARG A 5 -1.29 -22.39 -16.44
C ARG A 5 -1.96 -21.04 -16.73
N PHE A 6 -3.17 -21.02 -17.27
CA PHE A 6 -3.92 -19.76 -17.45
C PHE A 6 -4.43 -19.19 -16.13
N GLY A 7 -4.98 -20.03 -15.26
CA GLY A 7 -5.43 -19.61 -13.94
C GLY A 7 -4.29 -19.08 -13.05
N SER A 8 -3.03 -19.45 -13.33
CA SER A 8 -1.85 -18.94 -12.62
C SER A 8 -1.19 -17.75 -13.31
N LEU A 9 -1.28 -17.61 -14.64
CA LEU A 9 -0.79 -16.44 -15.36
C LEU A 9 -1.69 -15.22 -15.17
N LEU A 10 -3.00 -15.40 -15.00
CA LEU A 10 -3.92 -14.28 -14.82
C LEU A 10 -3.63 -13.43 -13.60
N PRO A 11 -3.46 -14.01 -12.40
CA PRO A 11 -3.04 -13.26 -11.24
C PRO A 11 -1.68 -12.58 -11.46
N ILE A 12 -0.76 -13.21 -12.19
CA ILE A 12 0.56 -12.63 -12.49
C ILE A 12 0.46 -11.43 -13.44
N ILE A 13 -0.38 -11.53 -14.47
CA ILE A 13 -0.62 -10.45 -15.45
C ILE A 13 -1.39 -9.31 -14.80
N LEU A 14 -2.47 -9.60 -14.07
CA LEU A 14 -3.26 -8.62 -13.35
C LEU A 14 -2.45 -7.92 -12.26
N THR A 15 -1.74 -8.66 -11.42
CA THR A 15 -0.87 -8.03 -10.40
C THR A 15 0.30 -7.27 -11.01
N GLY A 16 0.65 -7.53 -12.27
CA GLY A 16 1.73 -6.87 -13.00
C GLY A 16 1.29 -5.70 -13.89
N SER A 17 -0.02 -5.52 -14.15
CA SER A 17 -0.52 -4.40 -14.94
C SER A 17 -0.65 -3.12 -14.09
N PRO A 18 -0.13 -1.96 -14.56
CA PRO A 18 -0.49 -0.66 -13.98
C PRO A 18 -2.01 -0.50 -13.95
N GLY A 19 -2.55 0.07 -12.86
CA GLY A 19 -3.99 0.26 -12.67
C GLY A 19 -4.77 -0.89 -12.01
N TYR A 20 -4.15 -2.05 -11.75
CA TYR A 20 -4.85 -3.15 -11.05
C TYR A 20 -4.84 -2.97 -9.54
N ASP A 21 -5.99 -2.62 -8.96
CA ASP A 21 -6.14 -2.15 -7.58
C ASP A 21 -6.60 -3.22 -6.56
N ASN A 22 -6.50 -4.51 -6.95
CA ASN A 22 -7.09 -5.66 -6.23
C ASN A 22 -8.62 -5.63 -6.09
N GLN A 23 -9.31 -4.68 -6.72
CA GLN A 23 -10.72 -4.79 -7.05
C GLN A 23 -10.77 -5.37 -8.46
N LEU A 24 -11.13 -6.65 -8.56
CA LEU A 24 -11.21 -7.33 -9.85
C LEU A 24 -12.53 -6.92 -10.52
N ASP A 25 -12.65 -5.66 -10.94
CA ASP A 25 -13.79 -5.21 -11.74
C ASP A 25 -13.57 -5.57 -13.21
N LEU A 26 -13.85 -6.84 -13.50
CA LEU A 26 -13.79 -7.38 -14.85
C LEU A 26 -14.76 -6.68 -15.82
N VAL A 27 -15.78 -5.99 -15.30
CA VAL A 27 -16.86 -5.41 -16.10
C VAL A 27 -16.52 -3.98 -16.48
N ASP A 28 -16.12 -3.16 -15.51
CA ASP A 28 -15.90 -1.73 -15.73
C ASP A 28 -14.44 -1.39 -16.04
N GLU A 29 -13.48 -2.06 -15.39
CA GLU A 29 -12.05 -1.74 -15.53
C GLU A 29 -11.32 -2.65 -16.53
N PHE A 30 -11.70 -3.93 -16.60
CA PHE A 30 -11.04 -4.91 -17.47
C PHE A 30 -11.98 -5.65 -18.44
N PRO A 31 -12.87 -4.95 -19.19
CA PRO A 31 -13.84 -5.59 -20.09
C PRO A 31 -13.17 -6.37 -21.23
N ILE A 32 -11.96 -5.94 -21.63
CA ILE A 32 -11.16 -6.61 -22.65
C ILE A 32 -10.68 -8.00 -22.18
N LEU A 33 -10.40 -8.18 -20.88
CA LEU A 33 -9.99 -9.47 -20.33
C LEU A 33 -11.13 -10.49 -20.36
N LEU A 34 -12.39 -10.07 -20.15
CA LEU A 34 -13.57 -10.92 -20.30
C LEU A 34 -13.71 -11.49 -21.72
N ILE A 35 -13.27 -10.74 -22.73
CA ILE A 35 -13.32 -11.16 -24.13
C ILE A 35 -12.09 -12.01 -24.49
N LEU A 36 -10.90 -11.60 -24.05
CA LEU A 36 -9.64 -12.25 -24.40
C LEU A 36 -9.46 -13.61 -23.75
N LEU A 37 -9.88 -13.80 -22.50
CA LEU A 37 -9.70 -15.06 -21.76
C LEU A 37 -10.35 -16.25 -22.47
N PRO A 38 -11.67 -16.20 -22.78
CA PRO A 38 -12.33 -17.26 -23.52
C PRO A 38 -11.68 -17.45 -24.89
N LEU A 39 -11.32 -16.37 -25.58
CA LEU A 39 -10.78 -16.40 -26.93
C LEU A 39 -9.39 -17.05 -26.99
N ILE A 40 -8.52 -16.80 -26.01
CA ILE A 40 -7.19 -17.41 -25.92
C ILE A 40 -7.29 -18.90 -25.53
N VAL A 41 -8.08 -19.24 -24.51
CA VAL A 41 -8.29 -20.64 -24.11
C VAL A 41 -8.89 -21.44 -25.27
N PHE A 42 -9.84 -20.84 -25.97
CA PHE A 42 -10.46 -21.39 -27.16
C PHE A 42 -9.44 -21.61 -28.28
N THR A 43 -8.69 -20.58 -28.69
CA THR A 43 -7.72 -20.67 -29.80
C THR A 43 -6.58 -21.63 -29.50
N GLN A 44 -6.07 -21.68 -28.27
CA GLN A 44 -5.01 -22.63 -27.90
C GLN A 44 -5.50 -24.08 -27.90
N SER A 45 -6.68 -24.34 -27.32
CA SER A 45 -7.27 -25.69 -27.34
C SER A 45 -7.55 -26.13 -28.77
N TRP A 46 -7.94 -25.18 -29.62
CA TRP A 46 -8.30 -25.46 -31.00
C TRP A 46 -7.11 -25.64 -31.95
N PHE A 47 -5.97 -25.00 -31.68
CA PHE A 47 -4.74 -25.21 -32.45
C PHE A 47 -4.30 -26.68 -32.41
N ALA A 48 -4.37 -27.31 -31.23
CA ALA A 48 -4.08 -28.73 -31.07
C ALA A 48 -5.10 -29.63 -31.80
N VAL A 49 -6.38 -29.28 -31.75
CA VAL A 49 -7.45 -30.06 -32.41
C VAL A 49 -7.36 -29.95 -33.94
N LYS A 50 -7.06 -28.77 -34.49
CA LYS A 50 -6.88 -28.56 -35.94
C LYS A 50 -5.66 -29.30 -36.50
N LEU A 51 -4.62 -29.48 -35.68
CA LEU A 51 -3.41 -30.20 -36.08
C LEU A 51 -3.65 -31.71 -36.21
N VAL A 52 -4.60 -32.26 -35.44
CA VAL A 52 -4.96 -33.69 -35.45
C VAL A 52 -6.17 -34.00 -36.34
N TYR A 53 -7.12 -33.08 -36.49
CA TYR A 53 -8.39 -33.30 -37.20
C TYR A 53 -8.67 -32.21 -38.24
N ARG A 54 -9.24 -32.58 -39.42
CA ARG A 54 -9.75 -31.66 -40.46
C ARG A 54 -11.02 -30.93 -39.99
N ALA A 55 -10.90 -30.09 -38.98
CA ALA A 55 -12.01 -29.55 -38.22
C ALA A 55 -12.47 -28.16 -38.70
N ASN A 56 -12.54 -27.93 -40.01
CA ASN A 56 -12.66 -26.59 -40.62
C ASN A 56 -13.87 -25.74 -40.15
N ARG A 57 -15.08 -26.31 -40.12
CA ARG A 57 -16.29 -25.58 -39.67
C ARG A 57 -16.62 -25.77 -38.20
N TRP A 58 -16.09 -26.82 -37.58
CA TRP A 58 -16.27 -27.13 -36.16
C TRP A 58 -15.62 -26.09 -35.24
N ILE A 59 -14.60 -25.39 -35.73
CA ILE A 59 -13.97 -24.23 -35.04
C ILE A 59 -15.01 -23.16 -34.72
N ILE A 60 -15.80 -22.78 -35.73
CA ILE A 60 -16.71 -21.65 -35.60
C ILE A 60 -17.86 -22.04 -34.67
N ILE A 61 -18.34 -23.27 -34.76
CA ILE A 61 -19.42 -23.79 -33.92
C ILE A 61 -18.98 -23.87 -32.45
N SER A 62 -17.78 -24.38 -32.16
CA SER A 62 -17.27 -24.46 -30.79
C SER A 62 -16.97 -23.09 -30.19
N LEU A 63 -16.56 -22.10 -31.01
CA LEU A 63 -16.40 -20.71 -30.55
C LEU A 63 -17.73 -20.12 -30.12
N VAL A 64 -18.77 -20.28 -30.94
CA VAL A 64 -20.13 -19.80 -30.62
C VAL A 64 -20.65 -20.46 -29.34
N ILE A 65 -20.49 -21.78 -29.19
CA ILE A 65 -20.88 -22.49 -27.96
C ILE A 65 -20.12 -21.94 -26.76
N SER A 66 -18.81 -21.68 -26.87
CA SER A 66 -18.01 -21.11 -25.79
C SER A 66 -18.49 -19.72 -25.39
N ILE A 67 -18.83 -18.85 -26.35
CA ILE A 67 -19.37 -17.51 -26.08
C ILE A 67 -20.70 -17.62 -25.34
N VAL A 68 -21.60 -18.48 -25.81
CA VAL A 68 -22.91 -18.73 -25.16
C VAL A 68 -22.72 -19.24 -23.74
N PHE A 69 -21.77 -20.16 -23.51
CA PHE A 69 -21.48 -20.70 -22.19
C PHE A 69 -20.89 -19.64 -21.25
N THR A 70 -20.01 -18.77 -21.75
CA THR A 70 -19.47 -17.64 -20.96
C THR A 70 -20.55 -16.65 -20.57
N VAL A 71 -21.46 -16.30 -21.50
CA VAL A 71 -22.60 -15.41 -21.19
C VAL A 71 -23.55 -16.06 -20.18
N ALA A 72 -23.83 -17.36 -20.34
CA ALA A 72 -24.63 -18.10 -19.37
C ALA A 72 -23.97 -18.11 -17.99
N LEU A 73 -22.68 -18.42 -17.90
CA LEU A 73 -21.91 -18.37 -16.65
C LEU A 73 -21.92 -16.98 -16.01
N LYS A 74 -21.71 -15.90 -16.80
CA LYS A 74 -21.82 -14.52 -16.30
C LYS A 74 -23.17 -14.25 -15.65
N ASN A 75 -24.26 -14.68 -16.28
CA ASN A 75 -25.61 -14.45 -15.79
C ASN A 75 -26.00 -15.37 -14.62
N THR A 76 -25.45 -16.59 -14.55
CA THR A 76 -25.73 -17.55 -13.47
C THR A 76 -24.81 -17.40 -12.26
N THR A 77 -23.64 -16.79 -12.45
CA THR A 77 -22.62 -16.62 -11.42
C THR A 77 -22.46 -15.13 -11.12
N SER A 78 -23.47 -14.55 -10.46
CA SER A 78 -23.36 -13.18 -9.95
C SER A 78 -22.39 -13.16 -8.77
N ILE A 79 -21.28 -12.45 -8.91
CA ILE A 79 -20.43 -12.13 -7.75
C ILE A 79 -21.23 -11.16 -6.88
N ASN A 80 -21.43 -11.50 -5.61
CA ASN A 80 -22.05 -10.58 -4.66
C ASN A 80 -21.02 -9.49 -4.29
N GLN A 81 -21.03 -8.39 -5.05
CA GLN A 81 -20.13 -7.26 -4.84
C GLN A 81 -20.30 -6.63 -3.47
N GLU A 82 -21.53 -6.59 -2.95
CA GLU A 82 -21.81 -6.08 -1.60
C GLU A 82 -21.05 -6.91 -0.56
N PHE A 83 -21.07 -8.24 -0.66
CA PHE A 83 -20.30 -9.11 0.23
C PHE A 83 -18.79 -8.86 0.15
N LEU A 84 -18.23 -8.68 -1.05
CA LEU A 84 -16.80 -8.36 -1.23
C LEU A 84 -16.44 -7.02 -0.61
N ASN A 85 -17.26 -5.99 -0.86
CA ASN A 85 -17.06 -4.65 -0.31
C ASN A 85 -17.14 -4.70 1.22
N THR A 86 -18.17 -5.34 1.80
CA THR A 86 -18.30 -5.52 3.25
C THR A 86 -17.09 -6.25 3.83
N ALA A 87 -16.62 -7.33 3.20
CA ALA A 87 -15.43 -8.05 3.65
C ALA A 87 -14.16 -7.17 3.59
N TYR A 88 -14.02 -6.34 2.56
CA TYR A 88 -12.93 -5.37 2.45
C TYR A 88 -13.00 -4.32 3.57
N PHE A 89 -14.17 -3.72 3.79
CA PHE A 89 -14.39 -2.74 4.86
C PHE A 89 -14.09 -3.31 6.23
N GLN A 90 -14.60 -4.51 6.55
CA GLN A 90 -14.33 -5.18 7.82
C GLN A 90 -12.83 -5.50 8.01
N LYS A 91 -12.13 -5.84 6.93
CA LYS A 91 -10.69 -6.15 6.97
C LYS A 91 -9.84 -4.92 7.32
N PHE A 92 -10.24 -3.74 6.86
CA PHE A 92 -9.50 -2.48 7.01
C PHE A 92 -10.18 -1.48 7.95
N GLU A 93 -11.16 -1.91 8.74
CA GLU A 93 -11.96 -1.05 9.62
C GLU A 93 -11.09 -0.18 10.55
N LYS A 94 -10.04 -0.76 11.16
CA LYS A 94 -9.12 -0.01 12.01
C LYS A 94 -8.38 1.11 11.25
N ASP A 95 -7.95 0.83 10.02
CA ASP A 95 -7.22 1.80 9.19
C ASP A 95 -8.15 2.95 8.79
N PHE A 96 -9.41 2.63 8.46
CA PHE A 96 -10.40 3.63 8.08
C PHE A 96 -10.79 4.51 9.25
N ARG A 97 -10.95 3.92 10.44
CA ARG A 97 -11.18 4.71 11.65
C ARG A 97 -10.01 5.65 11.94
N TYR A 98 -8.76 5.20 11.84
CA TYR A 98 -7.60 6.07 12.03
C TYR A 98 -7.55 7.20 10.99
N ILE A 99 -7.84 6.90 9.71
CA ILE A 99 -7.97 7.94 8.67
C ILE A 99 -9.02 8.97 9.07
N ASP A 100 -10.22 8.52 9.44
CA ASP A 100 -11.33 9.42 9.77
C ASP A 100 -11.04 10.26 11.01
N GLU A 101 -10.37 9.68 12.02
CA GLU A 101 -9.93 10.38 13.23
C GLU A 101 -8.93 11.49 12.91
N GLU A 102 -7.87 11.18 12.16
CA GLU A 102 -6.82 12.14 11.80
C GLU A 102 -7.33 13.25 10.87
N ILE A 103 -8.19 12.92 9.91
CA ILE A 103 -8.82 13.93 9.04
C ILE A 103 -9.73 14.84 9.87
N SER A 104 -10.52 14.29 10.80
CA SER A 104 -11.39 15.07 11.69
C SER A 104 -10.61 16.01 12.62
N ILE A 105 -9.45 15.56 13.12
CA ILE A 105 -8.53 16.40 13.90
C ILE A 105 -8.00 17.54 13.02
N ALA A 106 -7.51 17.24 11.83
CA ALA A 106 -6.96 18.23 10.92
C ALA A 106 -7.98 19.28 10.45
N GLU A 107 -9.24 18.88 10.23
CA GLU A 107 -10.34 19.79 9.90
C GLU A 107 -10.69 20.72 11.07
N LYS A 108 -10.68 20.20 12.31
CA LYS A 108 -11.09 20.96 13.51
C LYS A 108 -9.99 21.85 14.07
N GLU A 109 -8.78 21.32 14.21
CA GLU A 109 -7.66 22.00 14.86
C GLU A 109 -6.89 22.89 13.87
N TYR A 110 -6.71 22.43 12.64
CA TYR A 110 -5.87 23.11 11.64
C TYR A 110 -6.66 23.77 10.52
N HIS A 111 -8.00 23.66 10.54
CA HIS A 111 -8.90 24.21 9.52
C HIS A 111 -8.53 23.78 8.09
N LEU A 112 -8.00 22.56 7.95
CA LEU A 112 -7.66 21.98 6.66
C LEU A 112 -8.91 21.40 6.00
N THR A 113 -8.89 21.32 4.67
CA THR A 113 -9.94 20.65 3.90
C THR A 113 -9.30 19.64 2.97
N PHE A 114 -9.74 18.39 3.06
CA PHE A 114 -9.27 17.31 2.19
C PHE A 114 -10.32 17.02 1.14
N SER A 115 -9.90 16.79 -0.10
CA SER A 115 -10.83 16.39 -1.14
C SER A 115 -11.39 15.00 -0.86
N ALA A 116 -12.64 14.75 -1.25
CA ALA A 116 -13.25 13.43 -1.11
C ALA A 116 -12.43 12.36 -1.85
N GLU A 117 -11.84 12.71 -2.99
CA GLU A 117 -10.95 11.85 -3.77
C GLU A 117 -9.67 11.49 -3.00
N THR A 118 -9.06 12.45 -2.29
CA THR A 118 -7.89 12.21 -1.42
C THR A 118 -8.22 11.18 -0.34
N ILE A 119 -9.37 11.33 0.33
CA ILE A 119 -9.81 10.44 1.41
C ILE A 119 -10.16 9.05 0.86
N GLU A 120 -10.86 8.98 -0.27
CA GLU A 120 -11.18 7.70 -0.92
C GLU A 120 -9.91 6.97 -1.35
N THR A 121 -8.94 7.70 -1.90
CA THR A 121 -7.63 7.18 -2.29
C THR A 121 -6.86 6.65 -1.10
N LEU A 122 -6.87 7.35 0.04
CA LEU A 122 -6.30 6.86 1.30
C LEU A 122 -6.96 5.55 1.80
N ARG A 123 -8.23 5.30 1.47
CA ARG A 123 -8.92 4.04 1.84
C ARG A 123 -8.59 2.89 0.89
N LYS A 124 -8.07 3.17 -0.31
CA LYS A 124 -7.60 2.15 -1.25
C LYS A 124 -6.21 1.66 -0.85
N TRP A 125 -5.99 0.35 -0.94
CA TRP A 125 -4.75 -0.27 -0.46
C TRP A 125 -3.70 -0.48 -1.56
N HIS A 126 -4.12 -0.82 -2.78
CA HIS A 126 -3.22 -1.12 -3.90
C HIS A 126 -3.62 -0.40 -5.20
N SER A 127 -4.44 0.65 -5.16
CA SER A 127 -4.77 1.41 -6.36
C SER A 127 -3.58 2.22 -6.85
N GLU A 128 -3.51 2.44 -8.16
CA GLU A 128 -2.51 3.31 -8.78
C GLU A 128 -2.55 4.71 -8.17
N GLY A 129 -3.73 5.30 -8.01
CA GLY A 129 -3.89 6.58 -7.32
C GLY A 129 -3.37 6.58 -5.88
N ALA A 130 -3.53 5.48 -5.12
CA ALA A 130 -2.99 5.40 -3.76
C ALA A 130 -1.46 5.35 -3.75
N ILE A 131 -0.87 4.69 -4.75
CA ILE A 131 0.58 4.63 -4.93
C ILE A 131 1.12 5.97 -5.41
N GLU A 132 0.47 6.63 -6.36
CA GLU A 132 0.86 7.96 -6.83
C GLU A 132 0.76 9.00 -5.72
N GLN A 133 -0.32 8.94 -4.91
CA GLN A 133 -0.47 9.77 -3.73
C GLN A 133 0.68 9.53 -2.74
N MET A 134 1.03 8.28 -2.47
CA MET A 134 2.18 7.91 -1.63
C MET A 134 3.51 8.50 -2.12
N GLU A 135 3.82 8.33 -3.41
CA GLU A 135 5.06 8.85 -4.01
C GLU A 135 5.08 10.38 -4.02
N SER A 136 3.94 11.02 -4.29
CA SER A 136 3.80 12.48 -4.24
C SER A 136 4.06 13.04 -2.84
N ILE A 137 3.49 12.41 -1.80
CA ILE A 137 3.74 12.80 -0.41
C ILE A 137 5.23 12.65 -0.08
N LYS A 138 5.84 11.50 -0.38
CA LYS A 138 7.28 11.29 -0.14
C LYS A 138 8.14 12.33 -0.88
N ALA A 139 7.84 12.59 -2.15
CA ALA A 139 8.57 13.54 -2.97
C ALA A 139 8.55 14.95 -2.35
N ALA A 140 7.38 15.41 -1.89
CA ALA A 140 7.23 16.73 -1.28
C ALA A 140 8.17 16.96 -0.10
N PHE A 141 8.45 15.94 0.72
CA PHE A 141 9.40 16.04 1.85
C PHE A 141 10.86 16.21 1.39
N SER A 142 11.24 15.61 0.27
CA SER A 142 12.59 15.66 -0.27
C SER A 142 12.94 17.01 -0.91
N GLU A 143 11.94 17.82 -1.24
CA GLU A 143 12.13 19.12 -1.87
C GLU A 143 12.79 20.16 -0.95
N ASN A 144 13.40 21.19 -1.54
CA ASN A 144 14.10 22.26 -0.82
C ASN A 144 13.16 23.42 -0.44
N HIS A 145 11.94 23.10 -0.04
CA HIS A 145 10.97 24.07 0.47
C HIS A 145 10.13 23.46 1.60
N PRO A 146 9.45 24.31 2.40
CA PRO A 146 8.58 23.84 3.46
C PRO A 146 7.42 23.00 2.89
N VAL A 147 7.16 21.84 3.48
CA VAL A 147 6.00 20.99 3.18
C VAL A 147 4.73 21.61 3.76
N SER A 148 3.61 21.40 3.07
CA SER A 148 2.28 21.85 3.50
C SER A 148 1.71 20.98 4.63
N MET A 149 0.85 21.55 5.49
CA MET A 149 0.34 20.85 6.68
C MET A 149 -0.49 19.61 6.34
N ASP A 150 -1.33 19.71 5.31
CA ASP A 150 -2.09 18.58 4.75
C ASP A 150 -1.17 17.41 4.36
N THR A 151 -0.07 17.69 3.68
CA THR A 151 0.91 16.66 3.28
C THR A 151 1.57 15.98 4.49
N ILE A 152 1.83 16.72 5.58
CA ILE A 152 2.38 16.16 6.83
C ILE A 152 1.37 15.22 7.49
N ILE A 153 0.10 15.61 7.56
CA ILE A 153 -0.98 14.76 8.08
C ILE A 153 -1.12 13.50 7.23
N LEU A 154 -1.11 13.63 5.89
CA LEU A 154 -1.16 12.48 4.99
C LEU A 154 0.02 11.54 5.21
N GLN A 155 1.24 12.08 5.35
CA GLN A 155 2.46 11.31 5.63
C GLN A 155 2.32 10.48 6.93
N LYS A 156 1.78 11.10 8.00
CA LYS A 156 1.49 10.42 9.28
C LYS A 156 0.52 9.25 9.08
N ILE A 157 -0.59 9.49 8.38
CA ILE A 157 -1.62 8.48 8.10
C ILE A 157 -1.06 7.29 7.32
N VAL A 158 -0.26 7.54 6.30
CA VAL A 158 0.23 6.47 5.44
C VAL A 158 1.28 5.60 6.14
N ILE A 159 2.11 6.17 7.02
CA ILE A 159 3.03 5.40 7.87
C ILE A 159 2.25 4.55 8.86
N HIS A 160 1.28 5.14 9.57
CA HIS A 160 0.46 4.44 10.56
C HIS A 160 -0.20 3.19 9.95
N ASN A 161 -0.84 3.38 8.80
CA ASN A 161 -1.52 2.33 8.07
C ASN A 161 -0.57 1.44 7.24
N TYR A 162 0.75 1.64 7.31
CA TYR A 162 1.77 0.91 6.56
C TYR A 162 1.52 0.84 5.05
N LYS A 163 1.02 1.90 4.41
CA LYS A 163 0.62 1.89 2.99
C LYS A 163 1.77 1.49 2.04
N PRO A 164 1.51 0.63 1.04
CA PRO A 164 2.55 0.12 0.16
C PRO A 164 2.90 1.12 -0.94
N SER A 165 4.12 1.09 -1.46
CA SER A 165 4.49 1.76 -2.73
C SER A 165 4.74 0.76 -3.86
N TYR A 166 4.82 1.26 -5.09
CA TYR A 166 5.03 0.48 -6.32
C TYR A 166 6.35 -0.32 -6.28
N TRP A 167 7.40 0.27 -5.69
CA TRP A 167 8.78 -0.20 -5.80
C TRP A 167 9.16 -1.28 -4.78
N ALA A 168 8.28 -1.59 -3.83
CA ALA A 168 8.47 -2.63 -2.80
C ALA A 168 8.80 -4.03 -3.37
N ARG A 169 8.46 -4.27 -4.65
CA ARG A 169 8.66 -5.57 -5.31
C ARG A 169 10.07 -5.82 -5.83
N TYR A 170 10.88 -4.78 -6.06
CA TYR A 170 12.16 -4.91 -6.78
C TYR A 170 13.41 -4.62 -5.93
N GLY A 171 13.26 -3.93 -4.79
CA GLY A 171 14.38 -3.60 -3.90
C GLY A 171 13.95 -3.59 -2.44
N ARG A 172 13.78 -4.78 -1.84
CA ARG A 172 13.51 -4.88 -0.40
C ARG A 172 14.72 -4.39 0.39
N ASN A 173 14.49 -3.77 1.55
CA ASN A 173 15.53 -3.44 2.51
C ASN A 173 16.58 -2.43 2.00
N SER A 174 16.19 -1.52 1.10
CA SER A 174 17.01 -0.44 0.57
C SER A 174 16.46 0.93 0.96
N LEU A 175 17.34 1.86 1.36
CA LEU A 175 16.95 3.23 1.69
C LEU A 175 16.32 3.96 0.48
N ARG A 176 16.86 3.71 -0.72
CA ARG A 176 16.34 4.30 -1.97
C ARG A 176 14.88 3.92 -2.21
N ASP A 177 14.54 2.68 -1.89
CA ASP A 177 13.26 2.07 -2.20
C ASP A 177 12.27 2.17 -1.01
N TRP A 178 12.66 2.85 0.08
CA TRP A 178 11.78 3.15 1.22
C TRP A 178 10.58 3.99 0.79
N HIS A 179 9.41 3.73 1.35
CA HIS A 179 8.13 4.23 0.81
C HIS A 179 7.71 5.58 1.36
N TYR A 180 8.28 5.99 2.49
CA TYR A 180 7.90 7.17 3.25
C TYR A 180 9.01 8.23 3.15
N ALA A 181 8.71 9.44 3.61
CA ALA A 181 9.71 10.50 3.81
C ALA A 181 10.87 9.97 4.66
N LEU A 182 12.11 10.35 4.34
CA LEU A 182 13.27 9.89 5.12
C LEU A 182 13.36 10.68 6.44
N PRO A 183 13.90 10.09 7.52
CA PRO A 183 14.08 10.77 8.80
C PRO A 183 14.83 12.10 8.67
N ASN A 184 15.87 12.13 7.83
CA ASN A 184 16.66 13.34 7.56
C ASN A 184 15.87 14.42 6.81
N ASP A 185 14.97 14.01 5.90
CA ASP A 185 14.09 14.96 5.20
C ASP A 185 13.07 15.54 6.18
N ILE A 186 12.53 14.73 7.09
CA ILE A 186 11.63 15.21 8.15
C ILE A 186 12.36 16.17 9.09
N LEU A 187 13.59 15.86 9.52
CA LEU A 187 14.42 16.76 10.33
C LEU A 187 14.66 18.10 9.63
N LYS A 188 14.94 18.08 8.33
CA LYS A 188 15.07 19.29 7.53
C LYS A 188 13.77 20.11 7.51
N GLN A 189 12.61 19.45 7.36
CA GLN A 189 11.31 20.13 7.42
C GLN A 189 11.00 20.74 8.81
N ILE A 190 11.46 20.11 9.89
CA ILE A 190 11.41 20.67 11.25
C ILE A 190 12.21 21.97 11.30
N GLY A 191 13.42 21.99 10.70
CA GLY A 191 14.27 23.18 10.63
C GLY A 191 13.68 24.35 9.82
N TYR A 192 12.70 24.12 8.96
CA TYR A 192 11.97 25.19 8.26
C TYR A 192 10.82 25.80 9.08
N SER A 193 10.41 25.15 10.16
CA SER A 193 9.22 25.51 10.93
C SER A 193 9.59 26.15 12.26
N HIS A 194 8.71 26.99 12.81
CA HIS A 194 8.92 27.55 14.15
C HIS A 194 8.82 26.44 15.20
N PRO A 195 9.68 26.38 16.23
CA PRO A 195 9.69 25.28 17.19
C PRO A 195 8.33 24.98 17.83
N ASP A 196 7.61 26.02 18.24
CA ASP A 196 6.28 25.90 18.86
C ASP A 196 5.10 25.82 17.88
N SER A 197 5.34 25.65 16.58
CA SER A 197 4.25 25.59 15.59
C SER A 197 3.57 24.21 15.57
N ASP A 198 2.28 24.20 15.24
CA ASP A 198 1.53 22.96 15.00
C ASP A 198 2.19 22.08 13.93
N LYS A 199 2.83 22.73 12.94
CA LYS A 199 3.58 22.02 11.91
C LYS A 199 4.75 21.23 12.50
N THR A 200 5.53 21.83 13.40
CA THR A 200 6.63 21.12 14.10
C THR A 200 6.07 19.98 14.94
N LYS A 201 4.99 20.21 15.69
CA LYS A 201 4.33 19.16 16.47
C LYS A 201 3.93 17.97 15.60
N GLU A 202 3.30 18.21 14.45
CA GLU A 202 2.91 17.14 13.52
C GLU A 202 4.11 16.44 12.87
N LEU A 203 5.20 17.14 12.58
CA LEU A 203 6.44 16.52 12.10
C LEU A 203 7.07 15.58 13.15
N PHE A 204 6.98 15.92 14.44
CA PHE A 204 7.37 15.00 15.52
C PHE A 204 6.45 13.78 15.59
N LEU A 205 5.14 13.94 15.36
CA LEU A 205 4.21 12.82 15.30
C LEU A 205 4.49 11.91 14.09
N VAL A 206 4.92 12.46 12.95
CA VAL A 206 5.40 11.66 11.81
C VAL A 206 6.63 10.82 12.22
N LEU A 207 7.63 11.42 12.88
CA LEU A 207 8.79 10.69 13.38
C LEU A 207 8.40 9.60 14.40
N GLN A 208 7.44 9.90 15.28
CA GLN A 208 6.90 8.93 16.22
C GLN A 208 6.30 7.71 15.49
N GLU A 209 5.49 7.93 14.46
CA GLU A 209 4.92 6.85 13.64
C GLU A 209 6.00 6.00 12.95
N GLU A 210 7.09 6.61 12.47
CA GLU A 210 8.23 5.87 11.92
C GLU A 210 8.92 5.01 12.99
N ILE A 211 9.15 5.55 14.18
CA ILE A 211 9.76 4.82 15.29
C ILE A 211 8.86 3.66 15.71
N ASP A 212 7.55 3.89 15.82
CA ASP A 212 6.58 2.85 16.18
C ASP A 212 6.48 1.77 15.11
N LEU A 213 6.70 2.11 13.83
CA LEU A 213 6.79 1.14 12.75
C LEU A 213 8.02 0.25 12.93
N VAL A 214 9.20 0.84 13.20
CA VAL A 214 10.44 0.11 13.48
C VAL A 214 10.30 -0.77 14.73
N ASN A 215 9.58 -0.28 15.74
CA ASN A 215 9.37 -0.95 17.02
C ASN A 215 8.28 -2.03 17.01
N THR A 216 7.52 -2.17 15.92
CA THR A 216 6.38 -3.10 15.83
C THR A 216 6.78 -4.54 16.19
N PRO A 217 6.12 -5.24 17.13
CA PRO A 217 6.53 -6.58 17.53
C PRO A 217 6.47 -7.61 16.37
N LEU A 218 7.39 -8.58 16.41
CA LEU A 218 7.38 -9.69 15.45
C LEU A 218 6.30 -10.71 15.84
N ILE A 219 5.35 -10.94 14.95
CA ILE A 219 4.26 -11.91 15.13
C ILE A 219 4.75 -13.29 14.68
N GLN A 220 4.56 -14.29 15.53
CA GLN A 220 4.84 -15.69 15.19
C GLN A 220 3.75 -16.25 14.28
N ASN A 221 4.11 -17.14 13.35
CA ASN A 221 3.22 -17.65 12.31
C ASN A 221 1.93 -18.31 12.86
N ASN A 222 2.02 -18.96 14.01
CA ASN A 222 0.91 -19.62 14.71
C ASN A 222 -0.10 -18.64 15.34
N GLU A 223 0.30 -17.39 15.61
CA GLU A 223 -0.54 -16.40 16.28
C GLU A 223 -1.21 -15.42 15.32
N TYR A 224 -0.90 -15.47 14.02
CA TYR A 224 -1.38 -14.49 13.02
C TYR A 224 -2.87 -14.20 13.15
N ARG A 225 -3.70 -15.23 13.35
CA ARG A 225 -5.16 -15.10 13.42
C ARG A 225 -5.65 -14.14 14.50
N ASN A 226 -4.88 -13.92 15.56
CA ASN A 226 -5.23 -13.07 16.71
C ASN A 226 -4.99 -11.58 16.44
N TYR A 227 -4.25 -11.24 15.39
CA TYR A 227 -3.89 -9.88 15.04
C TYR A 227 -4.71 -9.38 13.87
N THR A 228 -4.89 -8.06 13.80
CA THR A 228 -5.50 -7.37 12.67
C THR A 228 -4.62 -7.42 11.43
N TRP A 229 -5.23 -7.09 10.28
CA TRP A 229 -4.51 -7.07 9.01
C TRP A 229 -3.33 -6.11 9.04
N THR A 230 -3.47 -4.97 9.69
CA THR A 230 -2.47 -3.89 9.78
C THR A 230 -1.29 -4.28 10.65
N GLU A 231 -1.55 -4.85 11.84
CA GLU A 231 -0.51 -5.37 12.72
C GLU A 231 0.32 -6.46 12.02
N ARG A 232 -0.34 -7.39 11.29
CA ARG A 232 0.35 -8.41 10.49
C ARG A 232 1.25 -7.79 9.43
N ARG A 233 0.77 -6.77 8.71
CA ARG A 233 1.53 -6.08 7.66
C ARG A 233 2.73 -5.33 8.22
N ARG A 234 2.55 -4.53 9.27
CA ARG A 234 3.65 -3.83 9.96
C ARG A 234 4.71 -4.82 10.47
N SER A 235 4.27 -5.95 11.03
CA SER A 235 5.17 -7.00 11.52
C SER A 235 5.99 -7.67 10.40
N LEU A 236 5.36 -7.96 9.25
CA LEU A 236 6.06 -8.44 8.06
C LEU A 236 7.03 -7.39 7.51
N GLY A 237 6.61 -6.12 7.49
CA GLY A 237 7.44 -4.99 7.09
C GLY A 237 8.71 -4.87 7.93
N ARG A 238 8.58 -4.90 9.27
CA ARG A 238 9.74 -4.94 10.16
C ARG A 238 10.67 -6.12 9.86
N ARG A 239 10.10 -7.29 9.54
CA ARG A 239 10.90 -8.48 9.27
C ARG A 239 11.69 -8.36 7.97
N TYR A 240 11.16 -7.75 6.91
CA TYR A 240 11.74 -7.87 5.57
C TYR A 240 12.03 -6.56 4.83
N ASP A 241 11.33 -5.48 5.15
CA ASP A 241 11.27 -4.29 4.30
C ASP A 241 12.03 -3.09 4.90
N ILE A 242 12.09 -2.95 6.22
CA ILE A 242 12.74 -1.83 6.92
C ILE A 242 14.28 -1.92 6.85
N PRO A 243 14.97 -0.99 6.14
CA PRO A 243 16.43 -0.97 6.01
C PRO A 243 17.15 -0.62 7.32
N VAL A 244 18.33 -1.23 7.55
CA VAL A 244 19.20 -0.86 8.69
C VAL A 244 19.67 0.60 8.59
N ALA A 245 19.99 1.07 7.39
CA ALA A 245 20.37 2.46 7.16
C ALA A 245 19.27 3.46 7.56
N LEU A 246 18.00 3.12 7.32
CA LEU A 246 16.86 3.94 7.74
C LEU A 246 16.78 3.99 9.27
N MET A 247 16.94 2.85 9.94
CA MET A 247 16.91 2.77 11.40
C MET A 247 18.05 3.59 12.03
N GLN A 248 19.23 3.61 11.40
CA GLN A 248 20.34 4.45 11.83
C GLN A 248 20.00 5.94 11.67
N GLN A 249 19.49 6.36 10.50
CA GLN A 249 19.07 7.74 10.29
C GLN A 249 18.02 8.17 11.32
N LEU A 250 17.04 7.31 11.61
CA LEU A 250 16.00 7.59 12.59
C LEU A 250 16.55 7.72 14.01
N SER A 251 17.56 6.92 14.37
CA SER A 251 18.28 7.05 15.65
C SER A 251 19.02 8.37 15.74
N ASP A 252 19.80 8.71 14.70
CA ASP A 252 20.61 9.94 14.68
C ASP A 252 19.72 11.19 14.75
N VAL A 253 18.62 11.20 14.00
CA VAL A 253 17.62 12.28 14.02
C VAL A 253 16.97 12.41 15.39
N ARG A 254 16.53 11.29 15.98
CA ARG A 254 15.92 11.28 17.31
C ARG A 254 16.90 11.83 18.36
N ASP A 255 18.14 11.37 18.35
CA ASP A 255 19.15 11.81 19.30
C ASP A 255 19.50 13.29 19.11
N SER A 256 19.53 13.78 17.87
CA SER A 256 19.69 15.21 17.59
C SER A 256 18.54 16.05 18.17
N LEU A 257 17.29 15.59 18.05
CA LEU A 257 16.12 16.32 18.54
C LEU A 257 15.98 16.28 20.07
N ILE A 258 16.36 15.17 20.72
CA ILE A 258 16.35 15.05 22.19
C ILE A 258 17.41 15.95 22.83
N ASN A 259 18.57 16.09 22.19
CA ASN A 259 19.66 16.92 22.71
C ASN A 259 19.46 18.42 22.42
N ASP A 260 18.40 18.79 21.72
CA ASP A 260 18.11 20.17 21.38
C ASP A 260 17.06 20.75 22.34
N HIS A 261 17.49 21.70 23.17
CA HIS A 261 16.66 22.33 24.20
C HIS A 261 15.40 23.00 23.64
N GLN A 262 15.40 23.44 22.38
CA GLN A 262 14.21 24.07 21.79
C GLN A 262 13.05 23.10 21.57
N TYR A 263 13.32 21.79 21.58
CA TYR A 263 12.33 20.73 21.37
C TYR A 263 12.14 19.83 22.59
N GLU A 264 12.60 20.24 23.78
CA GLU A 264 12.61 19.39 24.98
C GLU A 264 11.25 18.75 25.28
N GLU A 265 10.15 19.52 25.19
CA GLU A 265 8.80 18.98 25.43
C GLU A 265 8.32 18.05 24.31
N LEU A 266 8.56 18.40 23.04
CA LEU A 266 8.16 17.58 21.90
C LEU A 266 8.99 16.29 21.80
N SER A 267 10.27 16.32 22.18
CA SER A 267 11.14 15.15 22.14
C SER A 267 10.68 14.02 23.07
N LYS A 268 9.88 14.33 24.11
CA LYS A 268 9.32 13.34 25.05
C LYS A 268 8.35 12.36 24.39
N ILE A 269 7.73 12.75 23.27
CA ILE A 269 6.83 11.84 22.54
C ILE A 269 7.59 10.81 21.68
N LEU A 270 8.88 11.00 21.43
CA LEU A 270 9.68 10.10 20.59
C LEU A 270 10.13 8.85 21.39
N PRO A 271 9.59 7.66 21.09
CA PRO A 271 9.96 6.45 21.81
C PRO A 271 11.42 6.07 21.54
N GLU A 272 12.02 5.30 22.43
CA GLU A 272 13.31 4.65 22.14
C GLU A 272 13.18 3.63 21.02
N ILE A 273 14.18 3.54 20.15
CA ILE A 273 14.22 2.56 19.07
C ILE A 273 14.68 1.20 19.63
N LYS A 274 13.73 0.27 19.76
CA LYS A 274 13.91 -1.09 20.29
C LYS A 274 14.20 -2.06 19.16
N ASN A 275 15.40 -2.03 18.59
CA ASN A 275 15.76 -2.98 17.52
C ASN A 275 17.09 -3.69 17.72
N SER A 276 17.02 -5.02 17.82
CA SER A 276 18.18 -5.92 17.92
C SER A 276 19.10 -5.90 16.69
N ARG A 277 18.60 -5.47 15.52
CA ARG A 277 19.42 -5.37 14.30
C ARG A 277 20.46 -4.26 14.35
N LEU A 278 20.21 -3.18 15.09
CA LEU A 278 21.19 -2.11 15.31
C LEU A 278 22.29 -2.53 16.29
N GLN A 279 21.98 -3.46 17.21
CA GLN A 279 22.93 -3.96 18.20
C GLN A 279 23.95 -4.95 17.58
N GLY A 280 23.59 -5.62 16.47
CA GLY A 280 24.45 -6.58 15.78
C GLY A 280 25.52 -5.98 14.86
N THR A 281 25.47 -4.67 14.58
CA THR A 281 26.47 -3.96 13.76
C THR A 281 27.63 -3.35 14.56
N ALA A 282 27.58 -3.46 15.89
CA ALA A 282 28.61 -2.95 16.81
C ALA A 282 29.58 -4.04 17.33
N GLN A 283 29.65 -5.19 16.66
CA GLN A 283 30.60 -6.28 16.95
C GLN A 283 31.49 -6.59 15.75
#